data_AF-T1BGK8-F1
#
_entry.id   AF-T1BGK8-F1
#
_cell.length_a   1.000
_cell.length_b   1.000
_cell.length_c   1.000
_cell.angle_alpha   90.00
_cell.angle_beta   90.00
_cell.angle_gamma   90.00
#
_symmetry.space_group_name_H-M   'P 1'
#
loop_
_entity.id
_entity.type
_entity.pdbx_description
1 polymer ?
#
loop_
_entity_poly.entity_id
_entity_poly.type
_entity_poly.pdbx_seq_one_letter_code
_entity_poly.pdbx_strand_id
1 'polypeptide(L)'
;KLADKYGMMVWNDFWEVTQDSNAEAEDPQLFLNNASDTILRYRNHPSIVMWCGRNEGVPQPIVNRGLIRLTHSLDGTRYYSPSSNRVNLLNSGPYSYENPADYYTTIDRGFAVEIGTPSLPTLEWFSRWLPKVDRWPITDDWAYHNWHPHDAFNQHLQTQFGIADSLEDYER
;
A
#
# COMPACT_ATOMS: atom_id res chain seq x y z
N LYS A 1 -10.33 1.43 17.94
CA LYS A 1 -10.90 2.46 18.84
C LYS A 1 -10.99 3.84 18.18
N LEU A 2 -9.91 4.43 17.66
CA LEU A 2 -10.02 5.73 16.96
C LEU A 2 -10.80 5.61 15.64
N ALA A 3 -10.52 4.56 14.85
CA ALA A 3 -11.28 4.29 13.64
C ALA A 3 -12.78 4.14 13.91
N ASP A 4 -13.17 3.41 14.97
CA ASP A 4 -14.58 3.32 15.38
C ASP A 4 -15.16 4.67 15.77
N LYS A 5 -14.42 5.45 16.58
CA LYS A 5 -14.86 6.76 17.07
C LYS A 5 -15.11 7.74 15.93
N TYR A 6 -14.29 7.69 14.88
CA TYR A 6 -14.33 8.63 13.76
C TYR A 6 -15.00 8.06 12.51
N GLY A 7 -15.53 6.83 12.56
CA GLY A 7 -16.19 6.20 11.41
C GLY A 7 -15.24 5.93 10.24
N MET A 8 -13.95 5.72 10.50
CA MET A 8 -12.98 5.36 9.45
C MET A 8 -13.07 3.87 9.19
N MET A 9 -13.47 3.47 7.99
CA MET A 9 -13.52 2.06 7.61
C MET A 9 -12.11 1.49 7.44
N VAL A 10 -11.94 0.24 7.85
CA VAL A 10 -10.66 -0.48 7.81
C VAL A 10 -10.86 -1.76 7.01
N TRP A 11 -10.15 -1.83 5.89
CA TRP A 11 -9.84 -3.07 5.19
C TRP A 11 -8.61 -3.69 5.88
N ASN A 12 -8.77 -4.84 6.54
CA ASN A 12 -7.70 -5.41 7.36
C ASN A 12 -7.05 -6.63 6.68
N ASP A 13 -5.81 -6.47 6.23
CA ASP A 13 -4.98 -7.54 5.71
C ASP A 13 -4.39 -8.44 6.82
N PHE A 14 -4.20 -9.72 6.50
CA PHE A 14 -3.28 -10.62 7.20
C PHE A 14 -1.88 -10.54 6.58
N TRP A 15 -0.86 -10.89 7.36
CA TRP A 15 0.51 -10.39 7.16
C TRP A 15 1.40 -11.29 6.30
N GLU A 16 0.84 -11.92 5.26
CA GLU A 16 1.66 -12.62 4.25
C GLU A 16 2.40 -11.60 3.37
N VAL A 17 3.56 -12.02 2.82
CA VAL A 17 4.42 -11.14 2.01
C VAL A 17 3.72 -10.77 0.70
N THR A 18 3.95 -9.56 0.20
CA THR A 18 3.13 -8.87 -0.81
C THR A 18 2.68 -9.65 -2.05
N GLN A 19 3.49 -10.44 -2.75
CA GLN A 19 3.06 -11.08 -4.01
C GLN A 19 3.19 -12.60 -3.97
N ASP A 20 2.40 -13.31 -4.78
CA ASP A 20 2.46 -14.78 -4.92
C ASP A 20 3.86 -15.34 -5.19
N SER A 21 4.74 -14.54 -5.82
CA SER A 21 6.13 -14.89 -6.11
C SER A 21 7.08 -14.74 -4.90
N ASN A 22 6.62 -14.10 -3.83
CA ASN A 22 7.37 -13.94 -2.59
C ASN A 22 7.23 -15.16 -1.68
N ALA A 23 8.03 -15.17 -0.61
CA ALA A 23 8.00 -16.23 0.40
C ALA A 23 6.60 -16.42 0.99
N GLU A 24 6.20 -17.69 1.10
CA GLU A 24 5.00 -18.09 1.82
C GLU A 24 5.31 -18.24 3.32
N ALA A 25 4.28 -18.24 4.16
CA ALA A 25 4.46 -18.54 5.59
C ALA A 25 5.09 -19.94 5.81
N GLU A 26 6.28 -19.97 6.41
CA GLU A 26 7.00 -21.22 6.69
C GLU A 26 6.33 -22.09 7.76
N ASP A 27 5.61 -21.47 8.70
CA ASP A 27 4.75 -22.15 9.67
C ASP A 27 3.28 -21.70 9.51
N PRO A 28 2.51 -22.38 8.65
CA PRO A 28 1.10 -22.06 8.44
C PRO A 28 0.24 -22.20 9.69
N GLN A 29 0.62 -23.09 10.63
CA GLN A 29 -0.17 -23.32 11.83
C GLN A 29 0.01 -22.16 12.80
N LEU A 30 1.25 -21.70 13.00
CA LEU A 30 1.54 -20.50 13.78
C LEU A 30 0.85 -19.27 13.17
N PHE A 31 0.88 -19.13 11.83
CA PHE A 31 0.17 -18.06 11.14
C PHE A 31 -1.33 -18.08 11.47
N LEU A 32 -1.98 -19.25 11.36
CA LEU A 32 -3.41 -19.40 11.64
C LEU A 32 -3.75 -19.19 13.12
N ASN A 33 -2.86 -19.57 14.03
CA ASN A 33 -3.03 -19.28 15.46
C ASN A 33 -3.02 -17.76 15.70
N ASN A 34 -2.05 -17.04 15.11
CA ASN A 34 -1.98 -15.59 15.22
C ASN A 34 -3.18 -14.89 14.55
N ALA A 35 -3.67 -15.43 13.43
CA ALA A 35 -4.86 -14.93 12.76
C ALA A 35 -6.11 -15.10 13.63
N SER A 36 -6.26 -16.26 14.29
CA SER A 36 -7.35 -16.53 15.25
C SER A 36 -7.34 -15.50 16.38
N ASP A 37 -6.18 -15.27 17.02
CA ASP A 37 -6.05 -14.29 18.10
C ASP A 37 -6.38 -12.87 17.64
N THR A 38 -5.97 -12.52 16.42
CA THR A 38 -6.26 -11.22 15.79
C THR A 38 -7.75 -11.03 15.56
N ILE A 39 -8.43 -12.02 14.98
CA ILE A 39 -9.88 -11.96 14.76
C ILE A 39 -10.61 -11.85 16.10
N LEU A 40 -10.28 -12.68 17.09
CA LEU A 40 -10.91 -12.63 18.41
C LEU A 40 -10.74 -11.28 19.09
N ARG A 41 -9.54 -10.68 18.96
CA ARG A 41 -9.24 -9.36 19.51
C ARG A 41 -10.02 -8.25 18.82
N TYR A 42 -10.19 -8.32 17.50
CA TYR A 42 -10.65 -7.18 16.71
C TYR A 42 -12.06 -7.29 16.12
N ARG A 43 -12.71 -8.46 16.13
CA ARG A 43 -14.07 -8.69 15.58
C ARG A 43 -15.17 -7.78 16.13
N ASN A 44 -14.95 -7.16 17.29
CA ASN A 44 -15.90 -6.22 17.90
C ASN A 44 -15.66 -4.75 17.51
N HIS A 45 -14.71 -4.47 16.62
CA HIS A 45 -14.49 -3.14 16.06
C HIS A 45 -15.39 -2.94 14.83
N PRO A 46 -16.43 -2.09 14.90
CA PRO A 46 -17.28 -1.80 13.74
C PRO A 46 -16.52 -1.09 12.62
N SER A 47 -15.35 -0.48 12.90
CA SER A 47 -14.52 0.10 11.85
C SER A 47 -13.97 -0.93 10.88
N ILE A 48 -13.75 -2.17 11.31
CA ILE A 48 -13.30 -3.22 10.39
C ILE A 48 -14.51 -3.64 9.57
N VAL A 49 -14.42 -3.50 8.25
CA VAL A 49 -15.50 -3.81 7.32
C VAL A 49 -15.25 -5.08 6.53
N MET A 50 -13.98 -5.50 6.43
CA MET A 50 -13.59 -6.75 5.77
C MET A 50 -12.22 -7.24 6.23
N TRP A 51 -12.01 -8.54 6.02
CA TRP A 51 -10.73 -9.22 6.20
C TRP A 51 -10.12 -9.55 4.84
N CYS A 52 -8.81 -9.36 4.68
CA CYS A 52 -8.12 -9.71 3.45
C CYS A 52 -6.96 -10.67 3.74
N GLY A 53 -6.85 -11.71 2.92
CA GLY A 53 -5.90 -12.80 3.10
C GLY A 53 -4.45 -12.36 2.89
N ARG A 54 -4.19 -11.62 1.81
CA ARG A 54 -2.85 -11.24 1.39
C ARG A 54 -2.94 -9.98 0.52
N ASN A 55 -1.97 -9.09 0.69
CA ASN A 55 -1.72 -8.07 -0.31
C ASN A 55 -1.35 -8.73 -1.66
N GLU A 56 -1.61 -8.10 -2.79
CA GLU A 56 -1.24 -8.46 -4.17
C GLU A 56 -1.13 -9.95 -4.60
N GLY A 57 -1.90 -10.82 -3.96
CA GLY A 57 -1.75 -12.26 -4.12
C GLY A 57 -2.83 -13.02 -3.37
N VAL A 58 -2.72 -14.34 -3.37
CA VAL A 58 -3.58 -15.24 -2.60
C VAL A 58 -2.69 -16.02 -1.63
N PRO A 59 -3.06 -16.14 -0.34
CA PRO A 59 -2.31 -16.96 0.59
C PRO A 59 -2.19 -18.39 0.10
N GLN A 60 -1.12 -19.08 0.51
CA GLN A 60 -0.95 -20.50 0.19
C GLN A 60 -2.19 -21.32 0.60
N PRO A 61 -2.52 -22.43 -0.08
CA PRO A 61 -3.83 -23.09 0.07
C PRO A 61 -4.19 -23.49 1.51
N ILE A 62 -3.21 -23.86 2.34
CA ILE A 62 -3.43 -24.19 3.76
C ILE A 62 -3.83 -22.95 4.58
N VAL A 63 -3.15 -21.82 4.37
CA VAL A 63 -3.45 -20.55 5.03
C VAL A 63 -4.78 -19.99 4.54
N ASN A 64 -5.00 -19.89 3.22
CA ASN A 64 -6.22 -19.30 2.66
C ASN A 64 -7.48 -20.05 3.14
N ARG A 65 -7.47 -21.40 3.09
CA ARG A 65 -8.59 -22.20 3.62
C ARG A 65 -8.74 -22.06 5.13
N GLY A 66 -7.64 -21.91 5.86
CA GLY A 66 -7.65 -21.66 7.30
C GLY A 66 -8.29 -20.32 7.64
N LEU A 67 -7.90 -19.24 6.95
CA LEU A 67 -8.47 -17.90 7.13
C LEU A 67 -9.96 -17.86 6.79
N ILE A 68 -10.40 -18.54 5.72
CA ILE A 68 -11.84 -18.68 5.40
C ILE A 68 -12.59 -19.32 6.58
N ARG A 69 -12.07 -20.42 7.15
CA ARG A 69 -12.70 -21.07 8.30
C ARG A 69 -12.70 -20.19 9.55
N LEU A 70 -11.58 -19.53 9.85
CA LEU A 70 -11.44 -18.69 11.05
C LEU A 70 -12.34 -17.45 10.96
N THR A 71 -12.33 -16.74 9.84
CA THR A 71 -13.20 -15.56 9.66
C THR A 71 -14.68 -15.94 9.73
N HIS A 72 -15.09 -17.07 9.15
CA HIS A 72 -16.46 -17.54 9.25
C HIS A 72 -16.85 -17.98 10.69
N SER A 73 -15.97 -18.68 11.41
CA SER A 73 -16.29 -19.25 12.73
C SER A 73 -16.12 -18.28 13.89
N LEU A 74 -15.17 -17.35 13.80
CA LEU A 74 -14.80 -16.44 14.89
C LEU A 74 -15.42 -15.06 14.73
N ASP A 75 -15.55 -14.53 13.51
CA ASP A 75 -16.22 -13.26 13.24
C ASP A 75 -17.65 -13.50 12.74
N GLY A 76 -17.78 -14.19 11.61
CA GLY A 76 -19.05 -14.61 11.03
C GLY A 76 -19.91 -13.50 10.41
N THR A 77 -19.48 -12.23 10.49
CA THR A 77 -20.31 -11.09 10.06
C THR A 77 -19.74 -10.27 8.89
N ARG A 78 -18.45 -10.44 8.58
CA ARG A 78 -17.73 -9.62 7.58
C ARG A 78 -17.27 -10.45 6.40
N TYR A 79 -17.12 -9.79 5.25
CA TYR A 79 -16.58 -10.40 4.04
C TYR A 79 -15.09 -10.74 4.21
N TYR A 80 -14.67 -11.85 3.62
CA TYR A 80 -13.27 -12.23 3.46
C TYR A 80 -12.90 -12.16 1.98
N SER A 81 -11.93 -11.30 1.65
CA SER A 81 -11.28 -11.30 0.34
C SER A 81 -9.98 -12.10 0.42
N PRO A 82 -9.74 -13.08 -0.45
CA PRO A 82 -8.46 -13.79 -0.46
C PRO A 82 -7.29 -12.92 -0.94
N SER A 83 -7.55 -11.84 -1.67
CA SER A 83 -6.54 -10.99 -2.30
C SER A 83 -6.91 -9.52 -2.23
N SER A 84 -5.92 -8.62 -2.23
CA SER A 84 -6.15 -7.19 -2.37
C SER A 84 -6.30 -6.75 -3.83
N ASN A 85 -5.82 -7.50 -4.83
CA ASN A 85 -5.82 -7.06 -6.23
C ASN A 85 -6.26 -8.11 -7.25
N ARG A 86 -6.76 -9.25 -6.77
CA ARG A 86 -7.32 -10.33 -7.59
C ARG A 86 -8.65 -10.77 -6.99
N VAL A 87 -9.33 -11.66 -7.72
CA VAL A 87 -10.60 -12.26 -7.28
C VAL A 87 -11.68 -11.19 -7.10
N ASN A 88 -12.27 -10.75 -8.22
CA ASN A 88 -13.27 -9.68 -8.31
C ASN A 88 -12.74 -8.26 -8.00
N LEU A 89 -11.41 -8.08 -8.02
CA LEU A 89 -10.73 -6.79 -7.88
C LEU A 89 -9.86 -6.54 -9.12
N LEU A 90 -9.45 -5.28 -9.28
CA LEU A 90 -8.48 -4.89 -10.30
C LEU A 90 -7.07 -5.16 -9.82
N ASN A 91 -6.17 -5.45 -10.78
CA ASN A 91 -4.74 -5.47 -10.49
C ASN A 91 -4.29 -4.12 -9.93
N SER A 92 -3.27 -4.15 -9.09
CA SER A 92 -2.66 -2.94 -8.57
C SER A 92 -1.87 -2.20 -9.64
N GLY A 93 -1.58 -0.94 -9.31
CA GLY A 93 -0.84 -0.03 -10.15
C GLY A 93 -1.73 0.66 -11.19
N PRO A 94 -1.18 1.65 -11.88
CA PRO A 94 0.25 2.00 -11.90
C PRO A 94 0.74 2.67 -10.60
N TYR A 95 2.05 2.55 -10.37
CA TYR A 95 2.79 3.17 -9.25
C TYR A 95 3.74 4.27 -9.76
N SER A 96 3.43 4.85 -10.92
CA SER A 96 4.21 5.82 -11.68
C SER A 96 3.43 7.11 -11.90
N TYR A 97 4.10 8.14 -12.46
CA TYR A 97 3.35 9.24 -13.07
C TYR A 97 2.67 8.75 -14.34
N GLU A 98 1.38 9.06 -14.45
CA GLU A 98 0.56 8.79 -15.62
C GLU A 98 -0.09 10.09 -16.10
N ASN A 99 -0.57 10.11 -17.34
CA ASN A 99 -1.36 11.24 -17.80
C ASN A 99 -2.66 11.34 -16.95
N PRO A 100 -2.96 12.49 -16.32
CA PRO A 100 -4.17 12.64 -15.50
C PRO A 100 -5.48 12.23 -16.19
N ALA A 101 -5.57 12.35 -17.52
CA ALA A 101 -6.75 11.94 -18.28
C ALA A 101 -6.98 10.40 -18.26
N ASP A 102 -5.93 9.61 -18.06
CA ASP A 102 -6.00 8.14 -18.10
C ASP A 102 -6.70 7.57 -16.86
N TYR A 103 -6.66 8.28 -15.72
CA TYR A 103 -7.42 7.95 -14.52
C TYR A 103 -8.94 7.90 -14.78
N TYR A 104 -9.44 8.71 -15.70
CA TYR A 104 -10.87 8.78 -16.02
C TYR A 104 -11.30 7.85 -17.16
N THR A 105 -10.37 7.08 -17.76
CA THR A 105 -10.66 6.32 -18.99
C THR A 105 -10.13 4.88 -18.98
N THR A 106 -8.91 4.66 -18.51
CA THR A 106 -8.20 3.37 -18.63
C THR A 106 -7.78 2.79 -17.30
N ILE A 107 -7.39 3.62 -16.32
CA ILE A 107 -6.80 3.16 -15.05
C ILE A 107 -7.88 2.79 -14.03
N ASP A 108 -8.90 3.62 -13.79
CA ASP A 108 -9.92 3.36 -12.76
C ASP A 108 -11.18 2.70 -13.33
N ARG A 109 -11.08 1.41 -13.68
CA ARG A 109 -12.23 0.63 -14.21
C ARG A 109 -12.86 -0.27 -13.15
N GLY A 110 -13.32 0.29 -12.04
CA GLY A 110 -14.02 -0.47 -10.99
C GLY A 110 -13.60 -0.07 -9.60
N PHE A 111 -13.06 -1.02 -8.84
CA PHE A 111 -12.52 -0.75 -7.50
C PHE A 111 -11.00 -0.89 -7.56
N ALA A 112 -10.32 0.23 -7.84
CA ALA A 112 -8.87 0.32 -7.83
C ALA A 112 -8.36 0.35 -6.37
N VAL A 113 -7.80 -0.77 -5.93
CA VAL A 113 -7.36 -0.97 -4.53
C VAL A 113 -6.06 -0.26 -4.19
N GLU A 114 -5.12 -0.24 -5.14
CA GLU A 114 -3.80 0.36 -4.99
C GLU A 114 -3.38 0.95 -6.33
N ILE A 115 -3.32 2.28 -6.39
CA ILE A 115 -2.75 3.06 -7.48
C ILE A 115 -2.05 4.26 -6.85
N GLY A 116 -1.01 4.78 -7.48
CA GLY A 116 -0.34 5.94 -6.92
C GLY A 116 0.72 6.52 -7.83
N THR A 117 1.07 7.76 -7.51
CA THR A 117 2.20 8.45 -8.12
C THR A 117 3.15 8.89 -7.00
N PRO A 118 4.48 8.85 -7.21
CA PRO A 118 5.43 9.39 -6.25
C PRO A 118 5.12 10.85 -5.91
N SER A 119 5.44 11.26 -4.68
CA SER A 119 5.29 12.65 -4.24
C SER A 119 6.48 13.06 -3.38
N LEU A 120 6.78 14.36 -3.42
CA LEU A 120 7.79 14.94 -2.56
C LEU A 120 7.20 15.28 -1.19
N PRO A 121 8.00 15.15 -0.12
CA PRO A 121 7.62 15.71 1.16
C PRO A 121 7.83 17.23 1.15
N THR A 122 7.31 17.91 2.16
CA THR A 122 7.44 19.37 2.27
C THR A 122 8.89 19.82 2.50
N LEU A 123 9.20 21.07 2.18
CA LEU A 123 10.50 21.70 2.50
C LEU A 123 10.88 21.59 3.98
N GLU A 124 9.89 21.72 4.88
CA GLU A 124 10.11 21.53 6.31
C GLU A 124 10.64 20.12 6.60
N TRP A 125 10.10 19.10 5.92
CA TRP A 125 10.53 17.73 6.10
C TRP A 125 11.97 17.55 5.63
N PHE A 126 12.33 18.02 4.43
CA PHE A 126 13.72 18.04 3.95
C PHE A 126 14.71 18.59 4.98
N SER A 127 14.28 19.60 5.75
CA SER A 127 15.14 20.18 6.78
C SER A 127 15.45 19.28 7.97
N ARG A 128 14.64 18.23 8.20
CA ARG A 128 14.73 17.32 9.35
C ARG A 128 15.53 16.06 9.09
N TRP A 129 15.55 15.55 7.86
CA TRP A 129 16.21 14.28 7.53
C TRP A 129 17.42 14.45 6.61
N LEU A 130 17.50 15.52 5.80
CA LEU A 130 18.68 15.79 4.98
C LEU A 130 19.62 16.84 5.61
N PRO A 131 20.94 16.57 5.65
CA PRO A 131 21.95 17.57 5.90
C PRO A 131 21.81 18.75 4.94
N LYS A 132 22.13 19.97 5.40
CA LYS A 132 21.95 21.17 4.58
C LYS A 132 22.69 21.12 3.24
N VAL A 133 23.85 20.46 3.20
CA VAL A 133 24.68 20.34 1.99
C VAL A 133 24.11 19.36 0.96
N ASP A 134 23.26 18.44 1.39
CA ASP A 134 22.65 17.38 0.56
C ASP A 134 21.21 17.72 0.14
N ARG A 135 20.69 18.87 0.57
CA ARG A 135 19.32 19.31 0.22
C ARG A 135 19.17 19.75 -1.22
N TRP A 136 20.26 20.16 -1.86
CA TRP A 136 20.24 20.55 -3.27
C TRP A 136 21.66 20.62 -3.85
N PRO A 137 21.92 20.08 -5.05
CA PRO A 137 21.03 19.27 -5.90
C PRO A 137 20.73 17.88 -5.31
N ILE A 138 19.96 17.05 -6.01
CA ILE A 138 19.70 15.64 -5.61
C ILE A 138 21.03 14.89 -5.48
N THR A 139 21.25 14.25 -4.32
CA THR A 139 22.45 13.48 -3.98
C THR A 139 22.13 12.02 -3.64
N ASP A 140 23.14 11.22 -3.30
CA ASP A 140 22.95 9.84 -2.84
C ASP A 140 22.15 9.74 -1.53
N ASP A 141 22.10 10.81 -0.72
CA ASP A 141 21.25 10.84 0.47
C ASP A 141 19.76 10.81 0.08
N TRP A 142 19.37 11.34 -1.08
CA TRP A 142 18.01 11.21 -1.60
C TRP A 142 17.74 9.78 -2.05
N ALA A 143 18.71 9.17 -2.74
CA ALA A 143 18.64 7.79 -3.22
C ALA A 143 18.48 6.79 -2.07
N TYR A 144 19.10 7.05 -0.92
CA TYR A 144 18.89 6.26 0.30
C TYR A 144 17.41 6.22 0.74
N HIS A 145 16.66 7.28 0.43
CA HIS A 145 15.23 7.42 0.66
C HIS A 145 14.38 7.11 -0.59
N ASN A 146 14.92 6.32 -1.51
CA ASN A 146 14.26 5.86 -2.74
C ASN A 146 13.85 7.01 -3.69
N TRP A 147 14.70 8.04 -3.78
CA TRP A 147 14.53 9.13 -4.74
C TRP A 147 15.79 9.33 -5.58
N HIS A 148 15.82 8.78 -6.79
CA HIS A 148 17.00 8.86 -7.64
C HIS A 148 16.87 9.94 -8.72
N PRO A 149 17.98 10.62 -9.08
CA PRO A 149 17.97 11.70 -10.07
C PRO A 149 17.60 11.24 -11.48
N HIS A 150 17.70 9.94 -11.78
CA HIS A 150 17.39 9.37 -13.10
C HIS A 150 16.08 8.59 -13.15
N ASP A 151 15.29 8.60 -12.06
CA ASP A 151 14.00 7.91 -12.04
C ASP A 151 13.02 8.52 -13.02
N ALA A 152 12.12 7.68 -13.53
CA ALA A 152 11.11 8.08 -14.50
C ALA A 152 10.30 9.29 -14.00
N PHE A 153 9.97 9.34 -12.71
CA PHE A 153 9.23 10.45 -12.14
C PHE A 153 9.98 11.80 -12.26
N ASN A 154 11.29 11.82 -12.00
CA ASN A 154 12.09 13.04 -12.12
C ASN A 154 12.16 13.54 -13.57
N GLN A 155 12.21 12.61 -14.54
CA GLN A 155 12.16 12.95 -15.96
C GLN A 155 10.81 13.55 -16.37
N HIS A 156 9.71 13.05 -15.79
CA HIS A 156 8.38 13.62 -15.99
C HIS A 156 8.27 15.02 -15.41
N LEU A 157 8.77 15.26 -14.18
CA LEU A 157 8.81 16.60 -13.58
C LEU A 157 9.55 17.58 -14.49
N GLN A 158 10.74 17.21 -14.98
CA GLN A 158 11.51 18.06 -15.89
C GLN A 158 10.79 18.34 -17.21
N THR A 159 10.06 17.34 -17.75
CA THR A 159 9.30 17.49 -18.99
C THR A 159 8.09 18.41 -18.82
N GLN A 160 7.41 18.33 -17.67
CA GLN A 160 6.19 19.11 -17.41
C GLN A 160 6.50 20.53 -16.93
N PHE A 161 7.55 20.71 -16.12
CA PHE A 161 7.80 21.95 -15.38
C PHE A 161 9.16 22.60 -15.68
N GLY A 162 10.06 21.89 -16.37
CA GLY A 162 11.44 22.33 -16.61
C GLY A 162 12.42 21.83 -15.54
N ILE A 163 13.70 22.12 -15.75
CA ILE A 163 14.77 21.75 -14.80
C ILE A 163 14.75 22.77 -13.65
N ALA A 164 14.47 22.30 -12.43
CA ALA A 164 14.56 23.12 -11.24
C ALA A 164 16.00 23.56 -10.96
N ASP A 165 16.18 24.75 -10.38
CA ASP A 165 17.48 25.33 -10.02
C ASP A 165 17.74 25.37 -8.50
N SER A 166 16.72 25.05 -7.70
CA SER A 166 16.71 25.07 -6.24
C SER A 166 15.77 24.02 -5.67
N LEU A 167 15.92 23.67 -4.38
CA LEU A 167 14.99 22.75 -3.70
C LEU A 167 13.58 23.34 -3.64
N GLU A 168 13.47 24.65 -3.40
CA GLU A 168 12.20 25.37 -3.35
C GLU A 168 11.46 25.34 -4.70
N ASP A 169 12.17 25.43 -5.82
CA ASP A 169 11.53 25.29 -7.14
C ASP A 169 11.20 23.82 -7.45
N TYR A 170 12.02 22.88 -6.99
CA TYR A 170 11.79 21.45 -7.20
C TYR A 170 10.56 20.90 -6.43
N GLU A 171 10.25 21.45 -5.26
CA GLU A 171 9.12 21.01 -4.42
C GLU A 171 7.77 21.66 -4.79
N ARG A 172 7.79 22.80 -5.48
CA ARG A 172 6.63 23.69 -5.71
C ARG A 172 5.54 23.12 -6.63
#